data_AF-A0A3D3T033-F1
#
_entry.id   AF-A0A3D3T033-F1
#
_cell.length_a   1.000
_cell.length_b   1.000
_cell.length_c   1.000
_cell.angle_alpha   90.00
_cell.angle_beta   90.00
_cell.angle_gamma   90.00
#
_symmetry.space_group_name_H-M   'P 1'
#
loop_
_entity.id
_entity.type
_entity.pdbx_description
1 polymer ?
#
loop_
_entity_poly.entity_id
_entity_poly.type
_entity_poly.pdbx_seq_one_letter_code
_entity_poly.pdbx_strand_id
1 'polypeptide(L)' 'QHGIELRGIAHDTMLESYVLNSTGSRHDMDTLALKHLGENTVKFADIAGKGAGQLTFNQIP' A
#
# COMPACT_ATOMS: atom_id res chain seq x y z
N GLN A 1 14.11 -17.02 7.19
CA GLN A 1 14.57 -15.61 7.23
C GLN A 1 15.78 -15.49 6.32
N HIS A 2 15.92 -14.40 5.56
CA HIS A 2 17.00 -14.23 4.55
C HIS A 2 18.32 -13.68 5.13
N GLY A 3 18.43 -13.51 6.46
CA GLY A 3 19.66 -13.01 7.09
C GLY A 3 19.95 -11.52 6.88
N ILE A 4 18.93 -10.72 6.55
CA ILE A 4 19.06 -9.28 6.27
C ILE A 4 18.47 -8.48 7.44
N GLU A 5 19.24 -7.52 7.95
CA GLU A 5 18.78 -6.54 8.94
C GLU A 5 18.49 -5.20 8.23
N LEU A 6 17.21 -4.80 8.20
CA LEU A 6 16.81 -3.52 7.62
C LEU A 6 17.08 -2.40 8.64
N ARG A 7 17.84 -1.38 8.24
CA ARG A 7 18.22 -0.22 9.07
C ARG A 7 17.79 1.09 8.41
N GLY A 8 17.74 2.17 9.18
CA GLY A 8 17.41 3.50 8.65
C GLY A 8 15.95 3.67 8.23
N ILE A 9 15.02 2.91 8.85
CA ILE A 9 13.58 3.04 8.64
C ILE A 9 13.11 4.33 9.32
N ALA A 10 13.27 5.46 8.61
CA ALA A 10 13.00 6.79 9.15
C ALA A 10 11.55 7.26 8.90
N HIS A 11 10.95 6.82 7.79
CA HIS A 11 9.67 7.33 7.30
C HIS A 11 8.76 6.18 6.88
N ASP A 12 7.49 6.31 7.24
CA ASP A 12 6.40 5.42 6.85
C ASP A 12 5.14 6.28 6.64
N THR A 13 4.67 6.39 5.41
CA THR A 13 3.58 7.30 5.04
C THR A 13 2.24 6.91 5.65
N MET A 14 2.03 5.63 5.96
CA MET A 14 0.83 5.18 6.68
C MET A 14 0.87 5.72 8.12
N LEU A 15 2.02 5.61 8.80
CA LEU A 15 2.20 6.12 10.16
C LEU A 15 2.17 7.65 10.22
N GLU A 16 2.80 8.33 9.26
CA GLU A 16 2.74 9.79 9.15
C GLU A 16 1.30 10.28 9.05
N SER A 17 0.49 9.63 8.20
CA SER A 17 -0.93 9.95 8.07
C SER A 17 -1.74 9.64 9.34
N TYR A 18 -1.47 8.51 9.99
CA TYR A 18 -2.15 8.09 11.22
C TYR A 18 -1.88 9.04 12.39
N VAL A 19 -0.61 9.45 12.58
CA VAL A 19 -0.24 10.40 13.63
C VAL A 19 -0.89 11.76 13.39
N LEU A 20 -1.03 12.17 12.13
CA LEU A 20 -1.68 13.44 11.78
C LEU A 20 -3.18 13.46 12.12
N ASN A 21 -3.92 12.39 11.81
CA ASN A 21 -5.33 12.25 12.18
C ASN A 21 -5.79 10.79 12.12
N SER A 22 -5.68 10.09 13.25
CA SER A 22 -5.99 8.65 13.37
C SER A 22 -7.47 8.30 13.20
N THR A 23 -8.37 9.26 13.42
CA THR A 23 -9.83 9.10 13.26
C THR A 23 -10.34 9.58 11.91
N GLY A 24 -9.44 10.00 11.03
CA GLY A 24 -9.78 10.54 9.71
C GLY A 24 -10.23 9.45 8.74
N SER A 25 -9.66 9.48 7.53
CA SER A 25 -9.88 8.46 6.52
C SER A 25 -9.01 7.22 6.78
N ARG A 26 -9.22 6.17 5.99
CA ARG A 26 -8.25 5.07 5.92
C ARG A 26 -6.86 5.60 5.55
N HIS A 27 -5.83 4.97 6.09
CA HIS A 27 -4.42 5.33 5.86
C HIS A 27 -3.72 4.37 4.88
N ASP A 28 -4.49 3.69 4.02
CA ASP A 28 -3.92 2.91 2.92
C ASP A 28 -3.47 3.81 1.76
N MET A 29 -2.54 3.31 0.96
CA MET A 29 -1.92 4.09 -0.12
C MET A 29 -2.93 4.59 -1.16
N ASP A 30 -3.97 3.80 -1.46
CA ASP A 30 -5.00 4.19 -2.43
C ASP A 30 -5.77 5.43 -1.94
N THR A 31 -6.16 5.43 -0.66
CA THR A 31 -6.87 6.56 -0.04
C THR A 31 -5.97 7.79 0.07
N LEU A 32 -4.69 7.60 0.43
CA LEU A 32 -3.74 8.71 0.58
C LEU A 32 -3.38 9.35 -0.76
N ALA A 33 -3.15 8.55 -1.81
CA ALA A 33 -2.85 9.05 -3.14
C ALA A 33 -4.00 9.90 -3.70
N LEU A 34 -5.24 9.42 -3.58
CA LEU A 34 -6.40 10.18 -4.03
C LEU A 34 -6.58 11.49 -3.25
N LYS A 35 -6.41 11.45 -1.92
CA LYS A 35 -6.60 12.61 -1.04
C LYS A 35 -5.53 13.70 -1.25
N HIS A 36 -4.26 13.30 -1.35
CA HIS A 36 -3.14 14.23 -1.33
C HIS A 36 -2.64 14.60 -2.72
N LEU A 37 -2.80 13.72 -3.70
CA LEU A 37 -2.26 13.88 -5.05
C LEU A 37 -3.36 13.97 -6.12
N GLY A 38 -4.61 13.64 -5.78
CA GLY A 38 -5.71 13.57 -6.76
C GLY A 38 -5.59 12.37 -7.70
N GLU A 39 -4.77 11.38 -7.36
CA GLU A 39 -4.41 10.26 -8.23
C GLU A 39 -5.10 8.96 -7.82
N ASN A 40 -5.57 8.20 -8.80
CA ASN A 40 -6.06 6.84 -8.59
C ASN A 40 -4.92 5.85 -8.83
N THR A 41 -4.60 5.06 -7.81
CA THR A 41 -3.57 4.01 -7.86
C THR A 41 -4.07 2.78 -8.61
N VAL A 42 -3.12 2.00 -9.16
CA VAL A 42 -3.41 0.67 -9.72
C VAL A 42 -3.66 -0.29 -8.58
N LYS A 43 -4.84 -0.92 -8.54
CA LYS A 43 -5.15 -1.86 -7.47
C LYS A 43 -4.49 -3.19 -7.77
N PHE A 44 -4.09 -3.91 -6.73
CA PHE A 44 -3.57 -5.27 -6.88
C PHE A 44 -4.56 -6.18 -7.62
N ALA A 45 -5.86 -6.02 -7.36
CA ALA A 45 -6.90 -6.78 -8.06
C ALA A 45 -7.02 -6.49 -9.56
N ASP A 46 -6.53 -5.33 -10.02
CA ASP A 46 -6.55 -4.95 -11.43
C ASP A 46 -5.47 -5.72 -12.22
N ILE A 47 -4.38 -6.12 -11.56
CA ILE A 47 -3.27 -6.87 -12.17
C ILE A 47 -3.30 -8.37 -11.84
N ALA A 48 -3.79 -8.74 -10.65
CA ALA A 48 -3.78 -10.12 -10.16
C ALA A 48 -5.15 -10.81 -10.25
N GLY A 49 -6.22 -10.08 -10.55
CA GLY A 49 -7.58 -10.60 -10.49
C GLY A 49 -8.14 -10.70 -9.06
N LYS A 50 -9.24 -11.45 -8.89
CA LYS A 50 -10.01 -11.56 -7.64
C LYS A 50 -10.46 -12.99 -7.35
N GLY A 51 -10.76 -13.27 -6.09
CA GLY A 51 -11.32 -14.55 -5.64
C GLY A 51 -10.30 -15.69 -5.66
N ALA A 52 -10.79 -16.93 -5.74
CA ALA A 52 -9.95 -18.13 -5.68
C ALA A 52 -8.94 -18.27 -6.84
N GLY A 53 -9.20 -17.59 -7.97
CA GLY A 53 -8.30 -17.55 -9.12
C GLY A 53 -7.34 -16.36 -9.14
N GLN A 54 -7.24 -15.59 -8.04
CA GLN A 54 -6.30 -14.49 -7.96
C GLN A 54 -4.86 -14.99 -8.07
N LEU A 55 -4.09 -14.37 -8.96
CA LEU A 55 -2.70 -14.69 -9.21
C LEU A 55 -1.78 -14.20 -8.09
N THR A 56 -0.68 -14.91 -7.86
CA THR A 56 0.43 -14.40 -7.05
C THR A 56 1.34 -13.51 -7.89
N PHE A 57 2.12 -12.63 -7.25
CA PHE A 57 2.89 -11.60 -7.96
C PHE A 57 3.89 -12.17 -8.99
N ASN A 58 4.43 -13.37 -8.76
CA ASN A 58 5.31 -14.10 -9.67
C ASN A 58 4.61 -14.69 -10.91
N GLN A 59 3.28 -14.62 -11.00
CA GLN A 59 2.48 -15.10 -12.12
C GLN A 59 1.95 -13.95 -13.00
N ILE A 60 2.24 -12.71 -12.62
CA ILE A 60 1.86 -11.52 -13.38
C ILE A 60 2.86 -11.36 -14.56
N PRO A 61 2.38 -11.09 -15.78
CA PRO A 61 3.23 -10.95 -16.98
C PRO A 61 4.15 -9.72 -16.95
#